data_AF-A0A410NT40-F1
#
_entry.id   AF-A0A410NT40-F1
#
_cell.length_a   1.000
_cell.length_b   1.000
_cell.length_c   1.000
_cell.angle_alpha   90.00
_cell.angle_beta   90.00
_cell.angle_gamma   90.00
#
_symmetry.space_group_name_H-M   'P 1'
#
loop_
_entity.id
_entity.type
_entity.pdbx_description
1 polymer ?
#
loop_
_entity_poly.entity_id
_entity_poly.type
_entity_poly.pdbx_seq_one_letter_code
_entity_poly.pdbx_strand_id
1 'polypeptide(L)'
;MAGRQAATCRVQVYLTDAKIAAGLNREAKAARIPLSQAAGRAIARGLIRSPQADPEDRLLSLERSLRDHMRSTARDMQIVQELLVEVARAFFLRLPDALIDEDPTVQAAVDRRIELLLDATAARIVAGGSGRAETAAAEERTFGPAI
;
A
#
# COMPACT_ATOMS: atom_id res chain seq x y z
N MET A 1 -11.87 38.03 -1.69
CA MET A 1 -12.60 37.21 -2.69
C MET A 1 -12.52 37.89 -4.05
N ALA A 2 -11.41 37.73 -4.78
CA ALA A 2 -11.26 38.31 -6.12
C ALA A 2 -11.62 37.24 -7.15
N GLY A 3 -12.77 37.39 -7.81
CA GLY A 3 -13.16 36.54 -8.93
C GLY A 3 -12.15 36.72 -10.06
N ARG A 4 -11.28 35.73 -10.28
CA ARG A 4 -10.41 35.66 -11.45
C ARG A 4 -11.31 35.71 -12.69
N GLN A 5 -11.32 36.83 -13.40
CA GLN A 5 -11.95 36.92 -14.70
C GLN A 5 -11.40 35.79 -15.58
N ALA A 6 -12.29 34.94 -16.09
CA ALA A 6 -11.92 33.88 -17.01
C ALA A 6 -11.36 34.54 -18.28
N ALA A 7 -10.03 34.61 -18.37
CA ALA A 7 -9.35 35.15 -19.54
C ALA A 7 -9.70 34.28 -20.75
N THR A 8 -10.41 34.84 -21.73
CA THR A 8 -10.75 34.13 -22.96
C THR A 8 -9.47 33.99 -23.79
N CYS A 9 -8.93 32.77 -23.88
CA CYS A 9 -7.79 32.44 -24.72
C CYS A 9 -8.26 31.94 -26.10
N ARG A 10 -7.68 32.45 -27.18
CA ARG A 10 -7.87 31.91 -28.53
C ARG A 10 -6.78 30.88 -28.82
N VAL A 11 -7.20 29.65 -29.15
CA VAL A 11 -6.29 28.55 -29.48
C VAL A 11 -6.57 28.10 -30.91
N GLN A 12 -5.54 28.06 -31.75
CA GLN A 12 -5.60 27.49 -33.09
C GLN A 12 -5.10 26.05 -33.04
N VAL A 13 -5.88 25.11 -33.58
CA VAL A 13 -5.55 23.69 -33.57
C VAL A 13 -5.53 23.18 -35.01
N TYR A 14 -4.44 22.53 -35.39
CA TYR A 14 -4.32 21.83 -36.65
C TYR A 14 -4.81 20.40 -36.48
N LEU A 15 -5.88 20.03 -37.18
CA LEU A 15 -6.41 18.67 -37.18
C LEU A 15 -5.80 17.89 -38.35
N THR A 16 -5.10 16.80 -38.05
CA THR A 16 -4.51 15.91 -39.07
C THR A 16 -5.50 14.85 -39.56
N ASP A 17 -6.48 14.45 -38.73
CA ASP A 17 -7.48 13.45 -39.09
C ASP A 17 -8.82 14.09 -39.49
N ALA A 18 -9.23 13.83 -40.74
CA ALA A 18 -10.50 14.28 -41.30
C ALA A 18 -11.73 13.73 -40.55
N LYS A 19 -11.62 12.56 -39.91
CA LYS A 19 -12.71 11.95 -39.13
C LYS A 19 -13.05 12.78 -37.91
N ILE A 20 -12.05 13.38 -37.26
CA ILE A 20 -12.22 14.23 -36.08
C ILE A 20 -12.95 15.52 -36.47
N ALA A 21 -12.54 16.15 -37.58
CA ALA A 21 -13.21 17.33 -38.13
C ALA A 21 -14.67 17.04 -38.51
N ALA A 22 -14.95 15.89 -39.13
CA ALA A 22 -16.31 15.47 -39.46
C ALA A 22 -17.15 15.17 -38.21
N GLY A 23 -16.56 14.56 -37.17
CA GLY A 23 -17.19 14.33 -35.87
C GLY A 23 -17.60 15.64 -35.19
N LEU A 24 -16.68 16.60 -35.13
CA LEU A 24 -16.91 17.94 -34.57
C LEU A 24 -18.02 18.70 -35.30
N ASN A 25 -18.04 18.64 -36.63
CA ASN A 25 -19.10 19.26 -37.43
C ASN A 25 -20.47 18.60 -37.19
N ARG A 26 -20.53 17.27 -37.05
CA ARG A 26 -21.77 16.57 -36.71
C ARG A 26 -22.26 16.96 -35.32
N GLU A 27 -21.37 17.06 -34.35
CA GLU A 27 -21.71 17.50 -33.00
C GLU A 27 -22.22 18.95 -32.96
N ALA A 28 -21.55 19.86 -33.68
CA ALA A 28 -21.97 21.25 -33.81
C ALA A 28 -23.37 21.37 -34.42
N LYS A 29 -23.65 20.60 -35.49
CA LYS A 29 -24.98 20.56 -36.13
C LYS A 29 -26.05 19.97 -35.21
N ALA A 30 -25.76 18.85 -34.55
CA ALA A 30 -26.71 18.18 -33.67
C ALA A 30 -27.10 19.06 -32.47
N ALA A 31 -26.13 19.77 -31.89
CA ALA A 31 -26.34 20.65 -30.74
C ALA A 31 -26.74 22.09 -31.13
N ARG A 32 -26.79 22.43 -32.42
CA ARG A 32 -27.05 23.79 -32.94
C ARG A 32 -26.15 24.86 -32.32
N ILE A 33 -24.87 24.54 -32.14
CA ILE A 33 -23.85 25.43 -31.57
C ILE A 33 -22.72 25.69 -32.58
N PRO A 34 -21.98 26.81 -32.46
CA PRO A 34 -20.83 27.06 -33.32
C PRO A 34 -19.73 26.02 -33.10
N LEU A 35 -18.97 25.74 -34.17
CA LEU A 35 -17.90 24.73 -34.18
C LEU A 35 -16.86 24.96 -33.08
N SER A 36 -16.51 26.21 -32.79
CA SER A 36 -15.59 26.58 -31.71
C SER A 36 -16.11 26.18 -30.33
N GLN A 37 -17.42 26.29 -30.10
CA GLN A 37 -18.04 25.90 -28.83
C GLN A 37 -18.19 24.38 -28.73
N ALA A 38 -18.50 23.70 -29.84
CA ALA A 38 -18.47 22.24 -29.91
C ALA A 38 -17.07 21.69 -29.61
N ALA A 39 -16.03 22.31 -30.18
CA ALA A 39 -14.63 21.99 -29.89
C ALA A 39 -14.27 22.22 -28.43
N GLY A 40 -14.65 23.37 -27.86
CA GLY A 40 -14.45 23.65 -26.44
C GLY A 40 -15.11 22.62 -25.52
N ARG A 41 -16.34 22.19 -25.83
CA ARG A 41 -17.05 21.14 -25.08
C ARG A 41 -16.37 19.78 -25.22
N ALA A 42 -15.93 19.41 -26.42
CA ALA A 42 -15.21 18.14 -26.63
C ALA A 42 -13.88 18.11 -25.88
N ILE A 43 -13.11 19.20 -25.91
CA ILE A 43 -11.85 19.36 -25.17
C ILE A 43 -12.12 19.31 -23.66
N ALA A 44 -13.10 20.08 -23.16
CA ALA A 44 -13.45 20.06 -21.73
C ALA A 44 -13.87 18.67 -21.25
N ARG A 45 -14.69 17.93 -22.03
CA ARG A 45 -15.04 16.55 -21.70
C ARG A 45 -13.82 15.61 -21.72
N GLY A 46 -12.90 15.81 -22.66
CA GLY A 46 -11.65 15.05 -22.73
C GLY A 46 -10.76 15.30 -21.51
N LEU A 47 -10.61 16.56 -21.10
CA LEU A 47 -9.84 16.95 -19.92
C LEU A 47 -10.49 16.45 -18.62
N ILE A 48 -11.81 16.57 -18.49
CA ILE A 48 -12.56 16.08 -17.32
C ILE A 48 -12.52 14.55 -17.22
N ARG A 49 -12.59 13.82 -18.35
CA ARG A 49 -12.50 12.35 -18.35
C ARG A 49 -11.06 11.85 -18.21
N SER A 50 -10.06 12.68 -18.47
CA SER A 50 -8.64 12.36 -18.34
C SER A 50 -7.94 13.30 -17.34
N PRO A 51 -8.35 13.32 -16.06
CA PRO A 51 -7.69 14.13 -15.03
C PRO A 51 -6.25 13.66 -14.75
N GLN A 52 -5.88 12.45 -15.20
CA GLN A 52 -4.49 11.94 -15.13
C GLN A 52 -3.50 12.64 -16.08
N ALA A 53 -3.94 13.62 -16.87
CA ALA A 53 -3.06 14.36 -17.77
C ALA A 53 -2.25 15.46 -17.07
N ASP A 54 -2.49 15.74 -15.78
CA ASP A 54 -1.64 16.63 -15.00
C ASP A 54 -0.41 15.86 -14.47
N PRO A 55 0.81 16.19 -14.92
CA PRO A 55 2.02 15.49 -14.50
C PRO A 55 2.25 15.57 -12.98
N GLU A 56 1.84 16.66 -12.32
CA GLU A 56 2.00 16.83 -10.88
C GLU A 56 1.11 15.87 -10.09
N ASP A 57 -0.14 15.66 -10.52
CA ASP A 57 -1.07 14.72 -9.90
C ASP A 57 -0.61 13.27 -10.05
N ARG A 58 0.02 12.93 -11.19
CA ARG A 58 0.60 11.60 -11.41
C ARG A 58 1.75 11.31 -10.45
N LEU A 59 2.64 12.29 -10.24
CA LEU A 59 3.75 12.16 -9.30
C LEU A 59 3.23 12.05 -7.86
N LEU A 60 2.27 12.88 -7.47
CA LEU A 60 1.64 12.82 -6.16
C LEU A 60 0.95 11.47 -5.90
N SER A 61 0.28 10.92 -6.92
CA SER A 61 -0.34 9.59 -6.84
C SER A 61 0.70 8.49 -6.66
N LEU A 62 1.82 8.56 -7.38
CA LEU A 62 2.90 7.59 -7.26
C LEU A 62 3.56 7.66 -5.89
N GLU A 63 3.83 8.85 -5.36
CA GLU A 63 4.38 9.01 -4.01
C GLU A 63 3.47 8.44 -2.93
N ARG A 64 2.15 8.68 -3.03
CA ARG A 64 1.17 8.11 -2.10
C ARG A 64 1.17 6.58 -2.19
N SER A 65 1.10 6.03 -3.40
CA SER A 65 1.14 4.58 -3.62
C SER A 65 2.44 3.96 -3.10
N LEU A 66 3.58 4.63 -3.26
CA LEU A 66 4.89 4.13 -2.81
C LEU A 66 4.98 4.19 -1.29
N ARG A 67 4.48 5.26 -0.66
CA ARG A 67 4.41 5.38 0.79
C ARG A 67 3.52 4.31 1.41
N ASP A 68 2.35 4.06 0.82
CA ASP A 68 1.43 3.02 1.28
C ASP A 68 2.04 1.62 1.09
N HIS A 69 2.71 1.39 -0.04
CA HIS A 69 3.44 0.15 -0.28
C HIS A 69 4.56 -0.07 0.74
N MET A 70 5.41 0.93 0.99
CA MET A 70 6.46 0.86 2.02
C MET A 70 5.89 0.57 3.40
N ARG A 71 4.74 1.17 3.74
CA ARG A 71 4.07 0.92 5.02
C ARG A 71 3.57 -0.52 5.13
N SER A 72 3.06 -1.10 4.05
CA SER A 72 2.68 -2.52 4.00
C SER A 72 3.90 -3.41 4.12
N THR A 73 4.93 -3.20 3.29
CA THR A 73 6.15 -4.00 3.27
C THR A 73 6.88 -3.98 4.61
N ALA A 74 6.87 -2.84 5.32
CA ALA A 74 7.45 -2.75 6.66
C ALA A 74 6.71 -3.64 7.69
N ARG A 75 5.37 -3.70 7.63
CA ARG A 75 4.58 -4.59 8.49
C ARG A 75 4.83 -6.05 8.14
N ASP A 76 4.86 -6.37 6.85
CA ASP A 76 5.09 -7.74 6.38
C ASP A 76 6.48 -8.23 6.83
N MET A 77 7.50 -7.37 6.70
CA MET A 77 8.86 -7.68 7.17
C MET A 77 8.90 -7.91 8.69
N GLN A 78 8.18 -7.12 9.48
CA GLN A 78 8.09 -7.33 10.92
C GLN A 78 7.47 -8.69 11.25
N ILE A 79 6.37 -9.07 10.58
CA ILE A 79 5.74 -10.38 10.77
C ILE A 79 6.70 -11.51 10.41
N VAL A 80 7.42 -11.39 9.29
CA VAL A 80 8.41 -12.38 8.86
C VAL A 80 9.53 -12.51 9.89
N GLN A 81 10.04 -11.39 10.44
CA GLN A 81 11.09 -11.41 11.47
C GLN A 81 10.59 -12.06 12.77
N GLU A 82 9.39 -11.73 13.23
CA GLU A 82 8.79 -12.38 14.41
C GLU A 82 8.65 -13.89 14.21
N LEU A 83 8.20 -14.30 13.02
CA LEU A 83 8.04 -15.72 12.68
C LEU A 83 9.38 -16.44 12.60
N LEU A 84 10.40 -15.82 12.01
CA LEU A 84 11.76 -16.36 11.97
C LEU A 84 12.35 -16.52 13.39
N VAL A 85 12.15 -15.55 14.28
CA VAL A 85 12.63 -15.64 15.66
C VAL A 85 11.91 -16.74 16.43
N GLU A 86 10.59 -16.88 16.26
CA GLU A 86 9.82 -17.92 16.94
C GLU A 86 10.18 -19.32 16.43
N VAL A 87 10.35 -19.47 15.11
CA VAL A 87 10.84 -20.71 14.49
C VAL A 87 12.24 -21.05 14.97
N ALA A 88 13.15 -20.08 15.00
CA ALA A 88 14.51 -20.27 15.51
C ALA A 88 14.47 -20.68 16.99
N ARG A 89 13.64 -20.04 17.83
CA ARG A 89 13.48 -20.41 19.23
C ARG A 89 12.94 -21.84 19.38
N ALA A 90 11.96 -22.24 18.59
CA ALA A 90 11.43 -23.60 18.59
C ALA A 90 12.49 -24.62 18.15
N PHE A 91 13.31 -24.26 17.16
CA PHE A 91 14.39 -25.10 16.64
C PHE A 91 15.56 -25.24 17.64
N PHE A 92 16.02 -24.13 18.24
CA PHE A 92 17.13 -24.14 19.19
C PHE A 92 16.77 -24.68 20.57
N LEU A 93 15.52 -24.56 21.01
CA LEU A 93 15.07 -25.21 22.26
C LEU A 93 15.05 -26.74 22.14
N ARG A 94 15.20 -27.30 20.94
CA ARG A 94 15.06 -28.74 20.69
C ARG A 94 15.95 -29.26 19.56
N LEU A 95 17.14 -28.69 19.39
CA LEU A 95 18.21 -29.41 18.70
C LEU A 95 18.52 -30.64 19.57
N PRO A 96 18.32 -31.87 19.06
CA PRO A 96 18.54 -33.08 19.83
C PRO A 96 20.04 -33.29 19.98
N ASP A 97 20.62 -32.77 21.06
CA ASP A 97 22.03 -32.98 21.38
C ASP A 97 22.27 -34.34 22.06
N ALA A 98 21.20 -35.14 22.33
CA ALA A 98 21.29 -36.47 22.94
C ALA A 98 20.32 -37.51 22.35
N LEU A 99 20.76 -38.77 22.26
CA LEU A 99 20.02 -39.95 21.78
C LEU A 99 18.67 -40.24 22.49
N ILE A 100 18.36 -39.53 23.57
CA ILE A 100 17.13 -39.68 24.36
C ILE A 100 15.97 -38.86 23.73
N ASP A 101 16.29 -37.89 22.86
CA ASP A 101 15.31 -37.04 22.19
C ASP A 101 14.58 -37.74 21.00
N GLU A 102 14.98 -38.97 20.66
CA GLU A 102 14.29 -39.82 19.67
C GLU A 102 13.07 -40.56 20.24
N ASP A 103 12.73 -40.35 21.51
CA ASP A 103 11.56 -40.95 22.13
C ASP A 103 10.25 -40.45 21.43
N PRO A 104 9.40 -41.37 20.92
CA PRO A 104 8.17 -41.02 20.20
C PRO A 104 7.19 -40.18 21.03
N THR A 105 7.18 -40.34 22.35
CA THR A 105 6.32 -39.55 23.25
C THR A 105 6.79 -38.11 23.36
N VAL A 106 8.12 -37.92 23.38
CA VAL A 106 8.75 -36.62 23.42
C VAL A 106 8.50 -35.88 22.11
N GLN A 107 8.61 -36.57 20.97
CA GLN A 107 8.32 -36.05 19.62
C GLN A 107 6.86 -35.60 19.47
N ALA A 108 5.90 -36.44 19.85
CA ALA A 108 4.48 -36.08 19.79
C ALA A 108 4.14 -34.84 20.63
N ALA A 109 4.83 -34.64 21.77
CA ALA A 109 4.69 -33.43 22.57
C ALA A 109 5.32 -32.19 21.91
N VAL A 110 6.36 -32.35 21.06
CA VAL A 110 6.89 -31.26 20.22
C VAL A 110 5.84 -30.83 19.23
N ASP A 111 5.31 -31.77 18.45
CA ASP A 111 4.44 -31.48 17.32
C ASP A 111 3.19 -30.74 17.81
N ARG A 112 2.60 -31.25 18.91
CA ARG A 112 1.48 -30.60 19.60
C ARG A 112 1.79 -29.16 20.02
N ARG A 113 3.01 -28.89 20.51
CA ARG A 113 3.42 -27.57 20.99
C ARG A 113 3.66 -26.61 19.81
N ILE A 114 4.25 -27.11 18.72
CA ILE A 114 4.46 -26.35 17.47
C ILE A 114 3.12 -25.97 16.87
N GLU A 115 2.18 -26.91 16.75
CA GLU A 115 0.81 -26.65 16.27
C GLU A 115 0.15 -25.51 17.07
N LEU A 116 0.22 -25.57 18.40
CA LEU A 116 -0.36 -24.53 19.27
C LEU A 116 0.32 -23.16 19.12
N LEU A 117 1.63 -23.12 18.91
CA LEU A 117 2.37 -21.87 18.69
C LEU A 117 2.06 -21.26 17.32
N LEU A 118 1.94 -22.09 16.29
CA LEU A 118 1.53 -21.67 14.95
C LEU A 118 0.09 -21.14 14.96
N ASP A 119 -0.84 -21.84 15.60
CA ASP A 119 -2.23 -21.42 15.75
C ASP A 119 -2.35 -20.09 16.50
N ALA A 120 -1.62 -19.94 17.61
CA ALA A 120 -1.60 -18.69 18.37
C ALA A 120 -1.02 -17.52 17.55
N THR A 121 -0.04 -17.79 16.68
CA THR A 121 0.57 -16.78 15.81
C THR A 121 -0.35 -16.40 14.65
N ALA A 122 -0.99 -17.39 14.02
CA ALA A 122 -2.01 -17.19 13.01
C ALA A 122 -3.19 -16.35 13.56
N ALA A 123 -3.64 -16.65 14.78
CA ALA A 123 -4.68 -15.87 15.47
C ALA A 123 -4.28 -14.41 15.69
N ARG A 124 -3.01 -14.12 16.04
CA ARG A 124 -2.51 -12.74 16.19
C ARG A 124 -2.41 -11.99 14.86
N ILE A 125 -2.03 -12.69 13.79
CA ILE A 125 -1.99 -12.13 12.43
C ILE A 125 -3.42 -11.79 11.98
N VAL A 126 -4.38 -12.68 12.18
CA VAL A 126 -5.81 -12.45 11.86
C VAL A 126 -6.41 -11.32 12.71
N ALA A 127 -6.01 -11.21 13.98
CA ALA A 127 -6.44 -10.13 14.89
C ALA A 127 -5.80 -8.77 14.57
N GLY A 128 -4.84 -8.70 13.64
CA GLY A 128 -4.39 -7.46 13.04
C GLY A 128 -3.48 -6.57 13.89
N GLY A 129 -2.76 -7.10 14.90
CA GLY A 129 -1.79 -6.23 15.59
C GLY A 129 -1.00 -6.78 16.76
N SER A 130 0.31 -6.52 16.67
CA SER A 130 1.28 -6.21 17.72
C SER A 130 0.68 -5.84 19.09
N GLY A 131 0.73 -6.78 20.04
CA GLY A 131 0.33 -6.55 21.42
C GLY A 131 1.41 -6.90 22.47
N ARG A 132 2.68 -7.12 22.07
CA ARG A 132 3.68 -7.64 23.02
C ARG A 132 5.11 -7.09 22.89
N ALA A 133 5.26 -5.82 22.54
CA ALA A 133 6.55 -5.13 22.59
C ALA A 133 6.75 -4.27 23.87
N GLU A 134 5.72 -4.05 24.71
CA GLU A 134 5.82 -3.09 25.83
C GLU A 134 6.09 -3.71 27.22
N THR A 135 6.05 -5.03 27.41
CA THR A 135 6.18 -5.63 28.75
C THR A 135 7.60 -6.06 29.15
N ALA A 136 8.64 -5.85 28.31
CA ALA A 136 10.01 -6.28 28.61
C ALA A 136 10.97 -5.14 29.01
N ALA A 137 10.50 -3.88 29.07
CA ALA A 137 11.33 -2.70 29.35
C ALA A 137 11.29 -2.20 30.81
N ALA A 138 10.82 -3.03 31.75
CA ALA A 138 10.73 -2.70 33.17
C ALA A 138 11.51 -3.72 34.03
N GLU A 139 12.79 -3.93 33.75
CA GLU A 139 13.73 -4.42 34.76
C GLU A 139 14.46 -3.21 35.37
N GLU A 140 14.15 -2.98 36.65
CA GLU A 140 14.76 -1.97 37.53
C GLU A 140 16.29 -2.10 37.53
N ARG A 141 16.97 -1.09 36.96
CA ARG A 141 18.41 -0.93 37.16
C ARG A 141 18.68 -0.35 38.55
N THR A 142 18.79 -1.24 39.54
CA THR A 142 19.37 -0.89 40.85
C THR A 142 20.88 -0.71 40.68
N PHE A 143 21.35 0.53 40.65
CA PHE A 143 22.77 0.85 40.81
C PHE A 143 23.06 1.02 42.31
N GLY A 144 23.90 0.16 42.88
CA GLY A 144 24.43 0.31 44.23
C GLY A 144 25.45 1.46 44.35
N PRO A 145 25.75 1.95 45.56
CA PRO A 145 26.60 3.11 45.76
C PRO A 145 28.08 2.73 45.62
N ALA A 146 28.85 3.55 44.91
CA ALA A 146 30.31 3.45 44.86
C ALA A 146 30.93 4.11 46.12
N ILE A 147 31.85 3.40 46.76
CA ILE A 147 32.82 3.92 47.74
C ILE A 147 34.05 4.39 46.97
#